data_AF-A0A2M7RJ44-F1
#
_entry.id   AF-A0A2M7RJ44-F1
#
_cell.length_a   1.000
_cell.length_b   1.000
_cell.length_c   1.000
_cell.angle_alpha   90.00
_cell.angle_beta   90.00
_cell.angle_gamma   90.00
#
_symmetry.space_group_name_H-M   'P 1'
#
loop_
_entity.id
_entity.type
_entity.pdbx_description
1 polymer ?
#
loop_
_entity_poly.entity_id
_entity_poly.type
_entity_poly.pdbx_seq_one_letter_code
_entity_poly.pdbx_strand_id
1 'polypeptide(L)'
;MANLKKVFCKNCKKPIYRSTGRFNENLKFGWNFYCSRKCEYQYKMKKQKLICENCGKVFERTPCGISPHNYCSHSCAMIVNNKRYPRKRLKPELKTCMACKKKFKKSTGNKKYCSMKCRNEAERYTPEELLNIIKNTFKKMGRVPARRELLKGVDKACVRFFWFME
;
A
#
# COMPACT_ATOMS: atom_id res chain seq x y z
N MET A 1 -11.34 34.32 -42.26
CA MET A 1 -12.33 34.57 -41.19
C MET A 1 -12.35 33.36 -40.28
N ALA A 2 -12.19 33.54 -38.96
CA ALA A 2 -12.22 32.41 -38.04
C ALA A 2 -13.63 31.79 -38.02
N ASN A 3 -13.77 30.55 -38.49
CA ASN A 3 -15.03 29.82 -38.46
C ASN A 3 -15.35 29.48 -36.99
N LEU A 4 -16.33 30.19 -36.42
CA LEU A 4 -16.75 30.04 -35.03
C LEU A 4 -18.07 29.27 -34.96
N LYS A 5 -18.13 28.27 -34.09
CA LYS A 5 -19.33 27.50 -33.77
C LYS A 5 -19.91 27.98 -32.44
N LYS A 6 -21.23 28.23 -32.43
CA LYS A 6 -21.99 28.60 -31.23
C LYS A 6 -22.34 27.34 -30.43
N VAL A 7 -22.00 27.33 -29.14
CA VAL A 7 -22.33 26.28 -28.18
C VAL A 7 -22.78 26.88 -26.85
N PHE A 8 -23.36 26.08 -25.96
CA PHE A 8 -23.82 26.55 -24.65
C PHE A 8 -22.94 26.04 -23.53
N CYS A 9 -22.63 26.90 -22.56
CA CYS A 9 -21.93 26.50 -21.35
C CYS A 9 -22.74 25.45 -20.59
N LYS A 10 -22.15 24.30 -20.29
CA LYS A 10 -22.83 23.19 -19.59
C LYS A 10 -23.36 23.60 -18.22
N ASN A 11 -22.63 24.50 -17.53
CA ASN A 11 -22.96 25.01 -16.20
C ASN A 11 -24.06 26.10 -16.22
N CYS A 12 -23.76 27.28 -16.78
CA CYS A 12 -24.62 28.47 -16.69
C CYS A 12 -25.52 28.68 -17.91
N LYS A 13 -25.46 27.80 -18.92
CA LYS A 13 -26.23 27.86 -20.17
C LYS A 13 -26.05 29.10 -21.04
N LYS A 14 -25.09 29.98 -20.71
CA LYS A 14 -24.73 31.14 -21.56
C LYS A 14 -24.19 30.68 -22.92
N PRO A 15 -24.53 31.37 -24.02
CA PRO A 15 -23.96 31.08 -25.34
C PRO A 15 -22.48 31.47 -25.38
N ILE A 16 -21.65 30.62 -25.98
CA ILE A 16 -20.22 30.84 -26.21
C ILE A 16 -19.84 30.45 -27.63
N TYR A 17 -18.82 31.10 -28.17
CA TYR A 17 -18.29 30.83 -29.50
C TYR A 17 -16.93 30.15 -29.40
N ARG A 18 -16.73 29.06 -30.14
CA ARG A 18 -15.48 28.29 -30.18
C ARG A 18 -15.00 28.11 -31.62
N SER A 19 -13.70 28.04 -31.82
CA SER A 19 -13.14 27.69 -33.13
C SER A 19 -13.59 26.28 -33.53
N THR A 20 -13.73 26.04 -34.84
CA THR A 20 -14.11 24.72 -35.37
C THR A 20 -13.20 23.59 -34.84
N GLY A 21 -11.89 23.83 -34.71
CA GLY A 21 -10.95 22.84 -34.16
C GLY A 21 -11.29 22.44 -32.71
N ARG A 22 -11.48 23.42 -31.81
CA ARG A 22 -11.87 23.16 -30.41
C ARG A 22 -13.23 22.51 -30.29
N PHE A 23 -14.17 22.88 -31.17
CA PHE A 23 -15.48 22.27 -31.22
C PHE A 23 -15.38 20.78 -31.57
N ASN A 24 -14.64 20.44 -32.64
CA ASN A 24 -14.46 19.07 -33.10
C ASN A 24 -13.68 18.21 -32.08
N GLU A 25 -12.64 18.78 -31.46
CA GLU A 25 -11.87 18.12 -30.40
C GLU A 25 -12.78 17.72 -29.22
N ASN A 26 -13.55 18.69 -28.69
CA ASN A 26 -14.47 18.42 -27.60
C ASN A 26 -15.53 17.38 -27.96
N LEU A 27 -16.07 17.41 -29.20
CA LEU A 27 -17.01 16.39 -29.65
C LEU A 27 -16.36 15.00 -29.73
N LYS A 28 -15.16 14.91 -30.30
CA LYS A 28 -14.41 13.64 -30.42
C LYS A 28 -14.18 12.98 -29.05
N PHE A 29 -13.87 13.76 -28.02
CA PHE A 29 -13.61 13.25 -26.67
C PHE A 29 -14.81 13.32 -25.72
N GLY A 30 -15.98 13.75 -26.20
CA GLY A 30 -17.17 13.94 -25.35
C GLY A 30 -16.99 14.98 -24.24
N TRP A 31 -16.10 15.95 -24.42
CA TRP A 31 -15.85 17.01 -23.44
C TRP A 31 -16.93 18.08 -23.45
N ASN A 32 -17.29 18.53 -22.25
CA ASN A 32 -18.27 19.59 -22.08
C ASN A 32 -17.68 20.97 -22.43
N PHE A 33 -18.55 21.88 -22.86
CA PHE A 33 -18.21 23.28 -23.12
C PHE A 33 -18.47 24.14 -21.88
N TYR A 34 -17.50 24.99 -21.52
CA TYR A 34 -17.63 25.95 -20.42
C TYR A 34 -17.26 27.37 -20.86
N CYS A 35 -17.94 28.38 -20.32
CA CYS A 35 -17.61 29.78 -20.59
C CYS A 35 -16.38 30.28 -19.83
N SER A 36 -16.04 29.63 -18.70
CA SER A 36 -14.88 29.98 -17.87
C SER A 36 -14.44 28.80 -17.00
N ARG A 37 -13.20 28.85 -16.49
CA ARG A 37 -12.69 27.87 -15.51
C ARG A 37 -13.56 27.79 -14.25
N LYS A 38 -14.15 28.93 -13.81
CA LYS A 38 -15.10 28.97 -12.69
C LYS A 38 -16.34 28.12 -12.97
N CYS A 39 -16.92 28.24 -14.17
CA CYS A 39 -18.08 27.43 -14.56
C CYS A 39 -17.76 25.94 -14.68
N GLU A 40 -16.57 25.61 -15.19
CA GLU A 40 -16.08 24.23 -15.21
C GLU A 40 -15.96 23.66 -13.79
N TYR A 41 -15.30 24.39 -12.88
CA TYR A 41 -15.14 23.99 -11.49
C TYR A 41 -16.49 23.81 -10.79
N GLN A 42 -17.39 24.79 -10.90
CA GLN A 42 -18.74 24.71 -10.30
C GLN A 42 -19.51 23.49 -10.81
N TYR A 43 -19.42 23.17 -12.10
CA TYR A 43 -20.06 21.99 -12.66
C TYR A 43 -19.44 20.69 -12.12
N LYS A 44 -18.11 20.59 -12.11
CA LYS A 44 -17.38 19.41 -11.60
C LYS A 44 -17.58 19.19 -10.10
N MET A 45 -17.77 20.26 -9.33
CA MET A 45 -17.98 20.20 -7.88
C MET A 45 -19.45 20.07 -7.48
N LYS A 46 -20.39 20.17 -8.42
CA LYS A 46 -21.83 20.02 -8.13
C LYS A 46 -22.11 18.62 -7.62
N LYS A 47 -22.43 18.52 -6.33
CA LYS A 47 -22.71 17.24 -5.69
C LYS A 47 -24.03 16.64 -6.17
N GLN A 48 -24.10 15.33 -6.17
CA GLN A 48 -25.27 14.53 -6.47
C GLN A 48 -25.70 13.79 -5.21
N LYS A 49 -27.01 13.69 -5.00
CA LYS A 49 -27.60 12.91 -3.90
C LYS A 49 -27.57 11.43 -4.27
N LEU A 50 -27.09 10.62 -3.34
CA LEU A 50 -26.94 9.17 -3.45
C LEU A 50 -27.55 8.51 -2.22
N ILE A 51 -27.92 7.24 -2.37
CA ILE A 51 -28.46 6.40 -1.29
C ILE A 51 -27.36 5.41 -0.89
N CYS A 52 -27.12 5.26 0.41
CA CYS A 52 -26.13 4.31 0.93
C CYS A 52 -26.64 2.88 0.78
N GLU A 53 -25.88 2.03 0.10
CA GLU A 53 -26.24 0.62 -0.10
C GLU A 53 -26.26 -0.21 1.19
N ASN A 54 -25.57 0.24 2.24
CA ASN A 54 -25.54 -0.48 3.52
C ASN A 54 -26.69 -0.09 4.46
N CYS A 55 -27.02 1.20 4.55
CA CYS A 55 -27.92 1.73 5.59
C CYS A 55 -29.08 2.58 5.07
N GLY A 56 -29.21 2.76 3.75
CA GLY A 56 -30.29 3.55 3.14
C GLY A 56 -30.22 5.06 3.33
N LYS A 57 -29.26 5.58 4.11
CA LYS A 57 -29.11 7.03 4.33
C LYS A 57 -28.79 7.77 3.03
N VAL A 58 -29.45 8.90 2.81
CA VAL A 58 -29.16 9.82 1.70
C VAL A 58 -27.92 10.65 2.05
N PHE A 59 -26.98 10.76 1.12
CA PHE A 59 -25.76 11.56 1.26
C PHE A 59 -25.33 12.14 -0.10
N GLU A 60 -24.34 13.03 -0.09
CA GLU A 60 -23.92 13.76 -1.29
C GLU A 60 -22.46 13.50 -1.67
N ARG A 61 -22.19 13.33 -2.98
CA ARG A 61 -20.83 13.24 -3.53
C ARG A 61 -20.66 14.00 -4.82
N THR A 62 -19.43 14.43 -5.10
CA THR A 62 -19.05 14.96 -6.41
C THR A 62 -19.08 13.84 -7.45
N PRO A 63 -19.31 14.13 -8.74
CA PRO A 63 -19.37 13.11 -9.80
C PRO A 63 -18.14 12.20 -9.87
N CYS A 64 -16.93 12.74 -9.65
CA CYS A 64 -15.69 11.94 -9.62
C CYS A 64 -15.57 11.02 -8.40
N GLY A 65 -16.32 11.28 -7.34
CA GLY A 65 -16.35 10.45 -6.13
C GLY A 65 -17.45 9.39 -6.12
N ILE A 66 -18.27 9.33 -7.18
CA ILE A 66 -19.31 8.32 -7.37
C ILE A 66 -18.64 7.07 -7.93
N SER A 67 -18.84 5.94 -7.27
CA SER A 67 -18.37 4.64 -7.74
C SER A 67 -19.58 3.75 -8.11
N PRO A 68 -19.39 2.55 -8.68
CA PRO A 68 -20.47 1.58 -8.84
C PRO A 68 -21.16 1.22 -7.52
N HIS A 69 -20.40 1.23 -6.41
CA HIS A 69 -20.92 1.03 -5.05
C HIS A 69 -20.72 2.27 -4.17
N ASN A 70 -21.76 2.76 -3.51
CA ASN A 70 -21.73 4.02 -2.78
C ASN A 70 -22.19 3.87 -1.31
N TYR A 71 -21.37 4.42 -0.40
CA TYR A 71 -21.60 4.35 1.04
C TYR A 71 -21.43 5.72 1.68
N CYS A 72 -22.30 6.02 2.65
CA CYS A 72 -22.28 7.29 3.38
C CYS A 72 -21.06 7.45 4.30
N SER A 73 -20.34 6.36 4.59
CA SER A 73 -19.19 6.36 5.50
C SER A 73 -18.26 5.17 5.24
N HIS A 74 -17.02 5.27 5.73
CA HIS A 74 -16.05 4.18 5.69
C HIS A 74 -16.54 2.95 6.46
N SER A 75 -17.23 3.13 7.60
CA SER A 75 -17.79 2.03 8.37
C SER A 75 -18.86 1.26 7.60
N CYS A 76 -19.76 1.96 6.88
CA CYS A 76 -20.75 1.32 6.02
C CYS A 76 -20.10 0.50 4.89
N ALA A 77 -19.06 1.05 4.26
CA ALA A 77 -18.28 0.34 3.25
C ALA A 77 -17.62 -0.92 3.84
N MET A 78 -17.02 -0.81 5.02
CA MET A 78 -16.40 -1.95 5.71
C MET A 78 -17.39 -3.05 6.07
N ILE A 79 -18.60 -2.71 6.53
CA ILE A 79 -19.63 -3.70 6.87
C ILE A 79 -19.98 -4.54 5.64
N VAL A 80 -20.25 -3.89 4.51
CA VAL A 80 -20.58 -4.59 3.27
C VAL A 80 -19.38 -5.39 2.75
N ASN A 81 -18.18 -4.81 2.80
CA ASN A 81 -16.96 -5.50 2.36
C ASN A 81 -16.66 -6.75 3.19
N ASN A 82 -16.79 -6.67 4.52
CA ASN A 82 -16.58 -7.81 5.44
C ASN A 82 -17.65 -8.89 5.26
N LYS A 83 -18.90 -8.51 4.91
CA LYS A 83 -19.97 -9.47 4.57
C LYS A 83 -19.71 -10.16 3.23
N ARG A 84 -19.26 -9.41 2.22
CA ARG A 84 -18.99 -9.92 0.86
C ARG A 84 -17.75 -10.82 0.82
N TYR A 85 -16.70 -10.44 1.54
CA TYR A 85 -15.46 -11.19 1.66
C TYR A 85 -15.23 -11.56 3.12
N PRO A 86 -16.00 -12.51 3.66
CA PRO A 86 -15.80 -12.95 5.03
C PRO A 86 -14.37 -13.49 5.11
N ARG A 87 -13.56 -12.87 5.97
CA ARG A 87 -12.22 -13.39 6.25
C ARG A 87 -12.43 -14.79 6.81
N LYS A 88 -12.09 -15.81 6.03
CA LYS A 88 -11.92 -17.17 6.57
C LYS A 88 -10.91 -17.01 7.68
N ARG A 89 -11.36 -17.09 8.94
CA ARG A 89 -10.45 -17.24 10.07
C ARG A 89 -9.84 -18.62 9.89
N LEU A 90 -8.77 -18.69 9.10
CA LEU A 90 -7.94 -19.88 9.06
C LEU A 90 -7.61 -20.18 10.52
N LYS A 91 -8.03 -21.37 11.00
CA LYS A 91 -7.65 -21.80 12.34
C LYS A 91 -6.13 -21.69 12.38
N PRO A 92 -5.55 -20.95 13.35
CA PRO A 92 -4.12 -20.75 13.36
C PRO A 92 -3.46 -22.10 13.51
N GLU A 93 -2.75 -22.54 12.47
CA GLU A 93 -1.99 -23.78 12.50
C GLU A 93 -1.01 -23.70 13.67
N LEU A 94 -1.02 -24.72 14.52
CA LEU A 94 -0.01 -24.87 15.54
C LEU A 94 1.27 -25.34 14.87
N LYS A 95 2.36 -24.59 15.07
CA LYS A 95 3.69 -24.98 14.65
C LYS A 95 4.55 -25.30 15.85
N THR A 96 5.47 -26.24 15.69
CA THR A 96 6.47 -26.58 16.69
C THR A 96 7.66 -25.64 16.56
N CYS A 97 8.09 -25.04 17.67
CA CYS A 97 9.29 -24.21 17.72
C CYS A 97 10.55 -25.06 17.50
N MET A 98 11.45 -24.65 16.59
CA MET A 98 12.69 -25.38 16.33
C MET A 98 13.67 -25.37 17.53
N ALA A 99 13.61 -24.35 18.40
CA ALA A 99 14.51 -24.25 19.55
C ALA A 99 13.99 -25.02 20.77
N CYS A 100 12.78 -24.70 21.23
CA CYS A 100 12.25 -25.22 22.50
C CYS A 100 11.20 -26.32 22.34
N LYS A 101 10.88 -26.73 21.10
CA LYS A 101 9.89 -27.77 20.76
C LYS A 101 8.45 -27.51 21.26
N LYS A 102 8.15 -26.33 21.82
CA LYS A 102 6.79 -25.94 22.22
C LYS A 102 5.92 -25.64 21.00
N LYS A 103 4.64 -26.01 21.07
CA LYS A 103 3.62 -25.65 20.07
C LYS A 103 3.22 -24.19 20.23
N PHE A 104 3.12 -23.44 19.14
CA PHE A 104 2.71 -22.04 19.14
C PHE A 104 1.78 -21.70 17.97
N LYS A 105 0.89 -20.72 18.18
CA LYS A 105 -0.03 -20.23 17.14
C LYS A 105 0.76 -19.47 16.07
N LYS A 106 0.67 -19.93 14.82
CA LYS A 106 1.24 -19.22 13.67
C LYS A 106 0.32 -18.04 13.32
N SER A 107 0.78 -16.82 13.55
CA SER A 107 0.01 -15.61 13.23
C SER A 107 0.11 -15.23 11.75
N THR A 108 1.29 -15.33 11.13
CA THR A 108 1.53 -15.06 9.69
C THR A 108 2.94 -15.52 9.29
N GLY A 109 3.13 -15.95 8.02
CA GLY A 109 4.44 -16.24 7.44
C GLY A 109 5.16 -17.51 7.94
N ASN A 110 6.41 -17.71 7.52
CA ASN A 110 7.24 -18.90 7.82
C ASN A 110 7.99 -18.80 9.15
N LYS A 111 7.32 -18.33 10.23
CA LYS A 111 7.94 -18.21 11.55
C LYS A 111 8.48 -19.57 12.03
N LYS A 112 9.76 -19.66 12.39
CA LYS A 112 10.43 -20.90 12.86
C LYS A 112 10.38 -21.06 14.38
N TYR A 113 10.29 -19.95 15.11
CA TYR A 113 10.43 -19.90 16.56
C TYR A 113 9.21 -19.29 17.24
N CYS A 114 8.84 -19.77 18.42
CA CYS A 114 7.68 -19.26 19.15
C CYS A 114 7.89 -17.81 19.64
N SER A 115 9.11 -17.47 20.04
CA SER A 115 9.48 -16.17 20.63
C SER A 115 10.81 -15.64 20.07
N MET A 116 11.06 -14.36 20.34
CA MET A 116 12.35 -13.71 20.03
C MET A 116 13.51 -14.40 20.75
N LYS A 117 13.30 -14.83 22.00
CA LYS A 117 14.29 -15.57 22.80
C LYS A 117 14.73 -16.85 22.09
N CYS A 118 13.77 -17.68 21.68
CA CYS A 118 14.06 -18.94 20.96
C CYS A 118 14.75 -18.72 19.62
N ARG A 119 14.43 -17.63 18.91
CA ARG A 119 15.16 -17.27 17.69
C ARG A 119 16.61 -16.94 18.00
N ASN A 120 16.82 -16.04 18.96
CA ASN A 120 18.16 -15.58 19.31
C ASN A 120 19.04 -16.68 19.90
N GLU A 121 18.45 -17.68 20.54
CA GLU A 121 19.14 -18.86 21.06
C GLU A 121 19.53 -19.83 19.94
N ALA A 122 18.61 -20.13 19.02
CA ALA A 122 18.86 -21.06 17.92
C ALA A 122 19.68 -20.47 16.76
N GLU A 123 19.65 -19.14 16.57
CA GLU A 123 20.44 -18.43 15.55
C GLU A 123 21.68 -17.76 16.14
N ARG A 124 22.08 -18.13 17.38
CA ARG A 124 23.30 -17.61 18.00
C ARG A 124 24.50 -18.32 17.41
N TYR A 125 25.45 -17.56 16.87
CA TYR A 125 26.76 -18.10 16.57
C TYR A 125 27.51 -18.47 17.85
N THR A 126 28.22 -19.59 17.85
CA THR A 126 29.22 -19.88 18.89
C THR A 126 30.52 -19.10 18.62
N PRO A 127 31.37 -18.87 19.64
CA PRO A 127 32.69 -18.26 19.44
C PRO A 127 33.53 -18.98 18.39
N GLU A 128 33.52 -20.31 18.38
CA GLU A 128 34.29 -21.15 17.44
C GLU A 128 33.76 -20.99 16.00
N GLU A 129 32.45 -20.94 15.84
CA GLU A 129 31.80 -20.69 14.54
C GLU A 129 32.19 -19.31 13.99
N LEU A 130 32.18 -18.28 14.84
CA LEU A 130 32.60 -16.93 14.44
C LEU A 130 34.06 -16.90 14.01
N LEU A 131 34.96 -17.54 14.77
CA LEU A 131 36.38 -17.65 14.42
C LEU A 131 36.58 -18.38 13.09
N ASN A 132 35.84 -19.47 12.84
CA ASN A 132 35.89 -20.19 11.59
C ASN A 132 35.40 -19.36 10.40
N ILE A 133 34.31 -18.59 10.58
CA ILE A 133 33.81 -17.67 9.54
C ILE A 133 34.87 -16.61 9.21
N ILE A 134 35.50 -16.01 10.22
CA ILE A 134 36.55 -15.00 10.03
C ILE A 134 37.77 -15.61 9.33
N LYS A 135 38.27 -16.76 9.79
CA LYS A 135 39.42 -17.47 9.20
C LYS A 135 39.17 -17.85 7.74
N ASN A 136 37.99 -18.38 7.42
CA ASN A 136 37.64 -18.75 6.05
C ASN A 136 37.52 -17.52 5.14
N THR A 137 36.98 -16.42 5.66
CA THR A 137 36.87 -15.17 4.90
C THR A 137 38.25 -14.56 4.65
N PHE A 138 39.14 -14.58 5.66
CA PHE A 138 40.54 -14.18 5.51
C PHE A 138 41.26 -14.98 4.42
N LYS A 139 41.16 -16.32 4.47
CA LYS A 139 41.74 -17.22 3.45
C LYS A 139 41.22 -16.90 2.04
N LYS A 140 39.92 -16.63 1.91
CA LYS A 140 39.30 -16.32 0.62
C LYS A 140 39.75 -14.96 0.05
N MET A 141 39.98 -13.97 0.90
CA MET A 141 40.25 -12.59 0.48
C MET A 141 41.74 -12.24 0.46
N GLY A 142 42.59 -13.03 1.13
CA GLY A 142 44.02 -12.75 1.28
C GLY A 142 44.32 -11.53 2.19
N ARG A 143 43.30 -10.98 2.85
CA ARG A 143 43.40 -9.83 3.76
C ARG A 143 42.34 -9.90 4.85
N VAL A 144 42.49 -9.08 5.89
CA VAL A 144 41.49 -8.94 6.95
C VAL A 144 40.16 -8.43 6.37
N PRO A 145 39.03 -9.11 6.62
CA PRO A 145 37.73 -8.67 6.12
C PRO A 145 37.23 -7.43 6.87
N ALA A 146 36.68 -6.45 6.14
CA ALA A 146 35.97 -5.33 6.72
C ALA A 146 34.58 -5.75 7.22
N ARG A 147 34.01 -5.03 8.20
CA ARG A 147 32.70 -5.38 8.81
C ARG A 147 31.58 -5.58 7.79
N ARG A 148 31.56 -4.77 6.72
CA ARG A 148 30.56 -4.85 5.63
C ARG A 148 30.70 -6.08 4.73
N GLU A 149 31.82 -6.77 4.80
CA GLU A 149 32.17 -7.92 3.95
C GLU A 149 31.82 -9.25 4.65
N LEU A 150 31.48 -9.21 5.93
CA LEU A 150 30.98 -10.36 6.69
C LEU A 150 29.47 -10.54 6.45
N LEU A 151 29.02 -11.80 6.53
CA LEU A 151 27.60 -12.14 6.44
C LEU A 151 26.77 -11.32 7.46
N LYS A 152 25.60 -10.87 7.03
CA LYS A 152 24.73 -9.97 7.81
C LYS A 152 24.43 -10.58 9.19
N GLY A 153 24.93 -9.95 10.25
CA GLY A 153 24.72 -10.38 11.64
C GLY A 153 25.94 -11.04 12.30
N VAL A 154 26.94 -11.47 11.53
CA VAL A 154 28.22 -11.98 12.04
C VAL A 154 29.00 -10.87 12.74
N ASP A 155 29.04 -9.68 12.13
CA ASP A 155 29.67 -8.48 12.69
C ASP A 155 29.15 -8.14 14.09
N LYS A 156 27.82 -8.15 14.25
CA LYS A 156 27.14 -7.90 15.54
C LYS A 156 27.39 -9.01 16.54
N ALA A 157 27.52 -10.25 16.08
CA ALA A 157 27.82 -11.39 16.93
C ALA A 157 29.28 -11.33 17.43
N CYS A 158 30.24 -10.98 16.58
CA CYS A 158 31.64 -10.78 16.96
C CYS A 158 31.79 -9.68 18.02
N VAL A 159 31.12 -8.53 17.84
CA VAL A 159 31.10 -7.46 18.85
C VAL A 159 30.53 -7.97 20.18
N ARG A 160 29.48 -8.79 20.17
CA ARG A 160 28.90 -9.31 21.41
C ARG A 160 29.84 -10.22 22.20
N PHE A 161 30.65 -11.03 21.52
CA PHE A 161 31.50 -12.04 22.17
C PHE A 161 32.91 -11.55 22.46
N PHE A 162 33.52 -10.77 21.57
CA PHE A 162 34.96 -10.45 21.62
C PHE A 162 35.26 -8.99 21.97
N TRP A 163 34.26 -8.12 22.12
CA TRP A 163 34.49 -6.69 22.40
C TRP A 163 34.91 -6.41 23.85
N PHE A 164 34.67 -7.34 24.79
CA PHE A 164 34.97 -7.17 26.22
C PHE A 164 36.10 -8.09 26.73
N MET A 165 36.93 -8.65 25.84
CA MET A 165 38.15 -9.32 26.28
C MET A 165 39.28 -8.28 26.36
N GLU A 166 39.29 -7.51 27.45
CA GLU A 166 40.48 -6.82 27.96
C GLU A 166 41.04 -7.60 29.16
#